data_AF-A0A0L8H0Z1-F1
#
_entry.id   AF-A0A0L8H0Z1-F1
#
_cell.length_a   1.000
_cell.length_b   1.000
_cell.length_c   1.000
_cell.angle_alpha   90.00
_cell.angle_beta   90.00
_cell.angle_gamma   90.00
#
_symmetry.space_group_name_H-M   'P 1'
#
loop_
_entity.id
_entity.type
_entity.pdbx_description
1 polymer ?
#
loop_
_entity_poly.entity_id
_entity_poly.type
_entity_poly.pdbx_seq_one_letter_code
_entity_poly.pdbx_strand_id
1 'polypeptide(L)'
;MDVEGEEEEDDSDDDEEEVDELQEEEEKEETEEEEDEEEEAEEEEVEKGEAVADEDIGEPVEVGEKEEEMDAEEEEEEDGEKEEEKEDEGPGEYRVSLPWVTRKMIHEAHYENIHNPRCVLKRSYVFKWFAAVAIDLGPDLLTDIIHIVLPALHRELNNTRRMPDPKLKALTQEVLELLKKTVGTTVFSEKFAQAQKVRMERISSRKQRKAVEAVTRPDISYKRKQKQNIAKVAAKKRKVEKIRTMKVLKGKFSRKS
;
A
#
# COMPACT_ATOMS: atom_id res chain seq x y z
N MET A 1 38.72 31.14 -72.67
CA MET A 1 37.56 32.02 -72.48
C MET A 1 36.45 31.11 -71.96
N ASP A 2 36.15 31.03 -70.67
CA ASP A 2 36.60 31.77 -69.49
C ASP A 2 36.45 30.88 -68.24
N VAL A 3 37.14 31.29 -67.19
CA VAL A 3 37.53 30.57 -65.97
C VAL A 3 36.37 30.32 -65.02
N GLU A 4 36.40 29.15 -64.37
CA GLU A 4 35.54 28.69 -63.27
C GLU A 4 35.71 29.61 -62.04
N GLY A 5 34.59 30.08 -61.48
CA GLY A 5 34.57 30.78 -60.19
C GLY A 5 34.28 29.78 -59.07
N GLU A 6 35.23 29.62 -58.15
CA GLU A 6 35.02 29.03 -56.83
C GLU A 6 34.29 30.06 -55.95
N GLU A 7 33.13 29.69 -55.42
CA GLU A 7 32.45 30.43 -54.34
C GLU A 7 33.05 29.94 -53.01
N GLU A 8 33.71 30.84 -52.28
CA GLU A 8 34.05 30.65 -50.86
C GLU A 8 32.75 30.83 -50.05
N GLU A 9 32.31 29.78 -49.36
CA GLU A 9 31.26 29.85 -48.34
C GLU A 9 31.86 30.39 -47.03
N ASP A 10 31.24 31.44 -46.51
CA ASP A 10 31.60 32.23 -45.32
C ASP A 10 31.13 31.46 -44.06
N ASP A 11 32.08 31.10 -43.20
CA ASP A 11 31.95 30.22 -42.03
C ASP A 11 31.77 31.07 -40.75
N SER A 12 30.75 31.94 -40.75
CA SER A 12 30.58 32.99 -39.71
C SER A 12 29.22 33.00 -38.99
N ASP A 13 28.27 32.11 -39.35
CA ASP A 13 26.95 32.02 -38.69
C ASP A 13 26.86 30.94 -37.58
N ASP A 14 27.83 30.02 -37.46
CA ASP A 14 27.80 28.90 -36.48
C ASP A 14 28.24 29.31 -35.07
N ASP A 15 29.09 30.35 -34.96
CA ASP A 15 29.60 30.85 -33.68
C ASP A 15 28.58 31.70 -32.91
N GLU A 16 27.56 32.30 -33.57
CA GLU A 16 26.55 33.14 -32.88
C GLU A 16 25.42 32.31 -32.24
N GLU A 17 25.06 31.13 -32.79
CA GLU A 17 24.07 30.24 -32.18
C GLU A 17 24.62 29.49 -30.93
N GLU A 18 25.93 29.18 -30.89
CA GLU A 18 26.55 28.50 -29.75
C GLU A 18 26.63 29.39 -28.49
N VAL A 19 26.76 30.73 -28.66
CA VAL A 19 26.80 31.66 -27.51
C VAL A 19 25.42 31.88 -26.89
N ASP A 20 24.35 31.85 -27.70
CA ASP A 20 22.98 32.06 -27.22
C ASP A 20 22.47 30.81 -26.46
N GLU A 21 22.82 29.60 -26.91
CA GLU A 21 22.52 28.35 -26.18
C GLU A 21 23.25 28.28 -24.82
N LEU A 22 24.50 28.74 -24.74
CA LEU A 22 25.26 28.77 -23.49
C LEU A 22 24.71 29.79 -22.48
N GLN A 23 24.18 30.93 -22.96
CA GLN A 23 23.50 31.90 -22.09
C GLN A 23 22.15 31.39 -21.58
N GLU A 24 21.39 30.66 -22.40
CA GLU A 24 20.14 30.01 -21.94
C GLU A 24 20.40 28.88 -20.94
N GLU A 25 21.51 28.14 -21.06
CA GLU A 25 21.89 27.12 -20.08
C GLU A 25 22.36 27.73 -18.74
N GLU A 26 23.13 28.83 -18.75
CA GLU A 26 23.52 29.55 -17.52
C GLU A 26 22.31 30.16 -16.80
N GLU A 27 21.38 30.80 -17.51
CA GLU A 27 20.15 31.36 -16.88
C GLU A 27 19.25 30.25 -16.29
N LYS A 28 19.29 29.05 -16.87
CA LYS A 28 18.54 27.91 -16.37
C LYS A 28 19.19 27.27 -15.14
N GLU A 29 20.52 27.25 -15.08
CA GLU A 29 21.25 26.76 -13.90
C GLU A 29 21.11 27.75 -12.72
N GLU A 30 21.14 29.06 -12.98
CA GLU A 30 20.90 30.08 -11.94
C GLU A 30 19.47 30.02 -11.39
N THR A 31 18.46 29.76 -12.23
CA THR A 31 17.07 29.61 -11.76
C THR A 31 16.82 28.32 -10.97
N GLU A 32 17.48 27.21 -11.32
CA GLU A 32 17.41 25.98 -10.53
C GLU A 32 18.15 26.13 -9.18
N GLU A 33 19.24 26.89 -9.10
CA GLU A 33 19.93 27.18 -7.83
C GLU A 33 19.10 28.09 -6.92
N GLU A 34 18.40 29.10 -7.45
CA GLU A 34 17.49 29.95 -6.66
C GLU A 34 16.28 29.16 -6.11
N GLU A 35 15.72 28.22 -6.88
CA GLU A 35 14.63 27.35 -6.42
C GLU A 35 15.07 26.36 -5.31
N ASP A 36 16.28 25.81 -5.41
CA ASP A 36 16.85 24.93 -4.37
C ASP A 36 17.17 25.70 -3.07
N GLU A 37 17.58 26.98 -3.15
CA GLU A 37 17.79 27.83 -1.96
C GLU A 37 16.46 28.23 -1.27
N GLU A 38 15.38 28.48 -2.04
CA GLU A 38 14.06 28.73 -1.47
C GLU A 38 13.46 27.48 -0.78
N GLU A 39 13.64 26.28 -1.34
CA GLU A 39 13.23 25.02 -0.67
C GLU A 39 14.01 24.76 0.63
N GLU A 40 15.33 25.03 0.67
CA GLU A 40 16.10 24.91 1.93
C GLU A 40 15.65 25.91 2.99
N ALA A 41 15.25 27.13 2.61
CA ALA A 41 14.74 28.14 3.52
C ALA A 41 13.38 27.73 4.13
N GLU A 42 12.48 27.15 3.34
CA GLU A 42 11.20 26.61 3.84
C GLU A 42 11.41 25.41 4.78
N GLU A 43 12.37 24.51 4.49
CA GLU A 43 12.70 23.39 5.37
C GLU A 43 13.27 23.85 6.72
N GLU A 44 14.08 24.91 6.75
CA GLU A 44 14.66 25.47 7.99
C GLU A 44 13.62 26.21 8.85
N GLU A 45 12.63 26.88 8.24
CA GLU A 45 11.51 27.51 8.97
C GLU A 45 10.58 26.46 9.60
N VAL A 46 10.35 25.33 8.92
CA VAL A 46 9.59 24.20 9.49
C VAL A 46 10.33 23.57 10.67
N GLU A 47 11.67 23.48 10.63
CA GLU A 47 12.48 22.96 11.73
C GLU A 47 12.46 23.88 12.97
N LYS A 48 12.42 25.21 12.77
CA LYS A 48 12.30 26.19 13.87
C LYS A 48 10.90 26.24 14.49
N GLY A 49 9.85 25.94 13.72
CA GLY A 49 8.46 25.88 14.20
C GLY A 49 8.15 24.67 15.10
N GLU A 50 8.81 23.52 14.90
CA GLU A 50 8.56 22.28 15.66
C GLU A 50 9.24 22.26 17.04
N ALA A 51 10.18 23.18 17.32
CA ALA A 51 11.02 23.16 18.53
C ALA A 51 10.41 23.82 19.79
N VAL A 52 9.18 24.39 19.74
CA VAL A 52 8.62 25.20 20.84
C VAL A 52 7.31 24.70 21.47
N ALA A 53 6.85 23.49 21.18
CA ALA A 53 5.59 22.98 21.76
C ALA A 53 5.81 21.72 22.64
N ASP A 54 6.44 21.91 23.79
CA ASP A 54 6.45 20.94 24.90
C ASP A 54 5.90 21.63 26.16
N GLU A 55 4.60 21.94 26.18
CA GLU A 55 3.80 22.04 27.41
C GLU A 55 2.35 21.57 27.16
N ASP A 56 1.92 20.68 28.05
CA ASP A 56 0.65 19.98 28.18
C ASP A 56 -0.61 20.86 28.02
N ILE A 57 -1.48 20.54 27.05
CA ILE A 57 -2.96 20.69 27.09
C ILE A 57 -3.54 19.85 25.94
N GLY A 58 -4.51 18.99 26.25
CA GLY A 58 -5.18 18.13 25.28
C GLY A 58 -6.20 18.85 24.40
N GLU A 59 -6.15 18.58 23.10
CA GLU A 59 -7.29 18.51 22.17
C GLU A 59 -6.85 17.77 20.87
N PRO A 60 -7.78 17.30 20.03
CA PRO A 60 -7.62 16.04 19.30
C PRO A 60 -6.73 16.19 18.07
N VAL A 61 -5.68 15.38 18.00
CA VAL A 61 -4.87 15.26 16.80
C VAL A 61 -5.67 14.50 15.75
N GLU A 62 -5.88 15.12 14.58
CA GLU A 62 -6.47 14.52 13.40
C GLU A 62 -5.79 13.18 13.08
N VAL A 63 -6.58 12.13 13.22
CA VAL A 63 -6.22 10.76 12.85
C VAL A 63 -6.38 10.63 11.34
N GLY A 64 -5.36 11.07 10.61
CA GLY A 64 -5.27 10.92 9.16
C GLY A 64 -4.04 10.11 8.78
N GLU A 65 -4.26 8.90 8.27
CA GLU A 65 -3.40 8.24 7.26
C GLU A 65 -2.09 7.55 7.65
N LYS A 66 -1.58 7.66 8.89
CA LYS A 66 -0.40 6.86 9.32
C LYS A 66 -0.70 5.67 10.22
N GLU A 67 -1.94 5.50 10.66
CA GLU A 67 -2.32 4.37 11.52
C GLU A 67 -2.38 3.04 10.76
N GLU A 68 -2.61 3.06 9.44
CA GLU A 68 -2.88 1.83 8.68
C GLU A 68 -1.63 0.99 8.36
N GLU A 69 -0.43 1.57 8.28
CA GLU A 69 0.77 0.78 7.90
C GLU A 69 1.34 -0.05 9.05
N MET A 70 1.02 0.29 10.31
CA MET A 70 1.44 -0.51 11.48
C MET A 70 0.38 -1.51 11.95
N ASP A 71 -0.84 -1.45 11.40
CA ASP A 71 -1.93 -2.42 11.67
C ASP A 71 -1.64 -3.81 11.07
N ALA A 72 -0.63 -3.91 10.20
CA ALA A 72 -0.18 -5.18 9.62
C ALA A 72 0.51 -6.11 10.64
N GLU A 73 1.16 -5.58 11.68
CA GLU A 73 1.82 -6.41 12.71
C GLU A 73 0.82 -7.03 13.71
N GLU A 74 -0.39 -6.47 13.84
CA GLU A 74 -1.48 -7.07 14.66
C GLU A 74 -2.36 -8.03 13.85
N GLU A 75 -2.18 -8.16 12.52
CA GLU A 75 -2.87 -9.22 11.75
C GLU A 75 -2.38 -10.64 12.12
N GLU A 76 -1.22 -10.78 12.79
CA GLU A 76 -0.72 -12.10 13.25
C GLU A 76 -1.55 -12.72 14.40
N GLU A 77 -2.26 -11.92 15.20
CA GLU A 77 -2.95 -12.41 16.42
C GLU A 77 -4.48 -12.47 16.29
N GLU A 78 -5.08 -11.94 15.21
CA GLU A 78 -6.56 -11.93 15.05
C GLU A 78 -7.07 -12.51 13.73
N ASP A 79 -6.19 -12.81 12.76
CA ASP A 79 -6.52 -13.64 11.59
C ASP A 79 -6.26 -15.13 11.83
N GLY A 80 -5.76 -15.48 13.03
CA GLY A 80 -5.81 -16.83 13.58
C GLY A 80 -7.18 -17.10 14.20
N GLU A 81 -8.08 -17.67 13.40
CA GLU A 81 -9.14 -18.61 13.81
C GLU A 81 -9.79 -18.37 15.19
N LYS A 82 -10.87 -17.60 15.17
CA LYS A 82 -12.04 -17.90 16.00
C LYS A 82 -13.30 -17.78 15.14
N GLU A 83 -13.29 -18.46 13.99
CA GLU A 83 -14.55 -19.10 13.59
C GLU A 83 -14.84 -20.11 14.71
N GLU A 84 -16.07 -20.12 15.23
CA GLU A 84 -16.51 -21.15 16.15
C GLU A 84 -16.38 -22.50 15.44
N GLU A 85 -15.22 -23.14 15.59
CA GLU A 85 -15.08 -24.56 15.38
C GLU A 85 -16.00 -25.21 16.43
N LYS A 86 -17.20 -25.57 16.00
CA LYS A 86 -17.81 -26.78 16.53
C LYS A 86 -16.87 -27.92 16.12
N GLU A 87 -15.87 -28.17 16.96
CA GLU A 87 -15.03 -29.34 16.92
C GLU A 87 -15.94 -30.56 17.03
N ASP A 88 -16.21 -31.19 15.89
CA ASP A 88 -16.65 -32.57 15.80
C ASP A 88 -15.40 -33.45 15.93
N GLU A 89 -15.27 -34.01 17.13
CA GLU A 89 -14.47 -35.15 17.61
C GLU A 89 -13.32 -35.74 16.76
N GLY A 90 -12.11 -35.73 17.36
CA GLY A 90 -11.13 -36.84 17.27
C GLY A 90 -10.00 -36.70 16.23
N PRO A 91 -8.91 -37.51 16.36
CA PRO A 91 -7.83 -37.56 15.39
C PRO A 91 -8.30 -38.35 14.15
N GLY A 92 -9.25 -37.77 13.42
CA GLY A 92 -9.80 -38.30 12.19
C GLY A 92 -8.98 -37.84 10.99
N GLU A 93 -8.60 -38.78 10.14
CA GLU A 93 -8.18 -38.59 8.74
C GLU A 93 -8.52 -37.20 8.18
N TYR A 94 -7.53 -36.38 7.84
CA TYR A 94 -7.74 -35.10 7.13
C TYR A 94 -8.48 -35.38 5.81
N ARG A 95 -9.82 -35.34 5.84
CA ARG A 95 -10.62 -35.44 4.63
C ARG A 95 -10.53 -34.11 3.91
N VAL A 96 -9.74 -34.09 2.84
CA VAL A 96 -9.63 -32.93 1.95
C VAL A 96 -11.01 -32.63 1.41
N SER A 97 -11.62 -31.56 1.91
CA SER A 97 -12.91 -31.04 1.47
C SER A 97 -12.71 -29.72 0.75
N LEU A 98 -13.66 -29.35 -0.12
CA LEU A 98 -13.57 -28.08 -0.83
C LEU A 98 -13.53 -26.86 0.12
N PRO A 99 -14.39 -26.74 1.16
CA PRO A 99 -14.27 -25.66 2.13
C PRO A 99 -12.89 -25.58 2.78
N TRP A 100 -12.28 -26.73 3.09
CA TRP A 100 -10.94 -26.78 3.66
C TRP A 100 -9.88 -26.24 2.69
N VAL A 101 -9.90 -26.67 1.42
CA VAL A 101 -8.98 -26.14 0.40
C VAL A 101 -9.20 -24.65 0.18
N THR A 102 -10.46 -24.20 0.12
CA THR A 102 -10.81 -22.78 -0.03
C THR A 102 -10.25 -21.95 1.13
N ARG A 103 -10.44 -22.37 2.38
CA ARG A 103 -9.83 -21.70 3.55
C ARG A 103 -8.31 -21.65 3.42
N LYS A 104 -7.67 -22.74 3.02
CA LYS A 104 -6.21 -22.79 2.88
C LYS A 104 -5.69 -21.83 1.80
N MET A 105 -6.37 -21.75 0.66
CA MET A 105 -6.01 -20.82 -0.42
C MET A 105 -6.22 -19.36 -0.01
N ILE A 106 -7.30 -19.06 0.70
CA ILE A 106 -7.59 -17.73 1.21
C ILE A 106 -6.58 -17.31 2.28
N HIS A 107 -6.15 -18.23 3.14
CA HIS A 107 -5.08 -17.99 4.09
C HIS A 107 -3.77 -17.57 3.39
N GLU A 108 -3.39 -18.22 2.28
CA GLU A 108 -2.20 -17.80 1.49
C GLU A 108 -2.35 -16.39 0.90
N ALA A 109 -3.56 -16.02 0.47
CA ALA A 109 -3.84 -14.66 -0.01
C ALA A 109 -3.75 -13.63 1.13
N HIS A 110 -4.23 -13.97 2.33
CA HIS A 110 -4.09 -13.12 3.51
C HIS A 110 -2.63 -12.98 3.93
N TYR A 111 -1.89 -14.09 3.98
CA TYR A 111 -0.48 -14.10 4.33
C TYR A 111 0.37 -13.23 3.40
N GLU A 112 0.20 -13.35 2.07
CA GLU A 112 0.88 -12.47 1.11
C GLU A 112 0.52 -11.00 1.36
N ASN A 113 -0.76 -10.73 1.62
CA ASN A 113 -1.22 -9.37 1.83
C ASN A 113 -0.59 -8.69 3.07
N ILE A 114 -0.34 -9.45 4.12
CA ILE A 114 0.27 -8.98 5.37
C ILE A 114 1.78 -8.80 5.19
N HIS A 115 2.45 -9.87 4.75
CA HIS A 115 3.91 -9.95 4.77
C HIS A 115 4.56 -9.33 3.54
N ASN A 116 3.88 -9.37 2.40
CA ASN A 116 4.40 -8.84 1.14
C ASN A 116 3.32 -8.09 0.34
N PRO A 117 2.80 -6.98 0.88
CA PRO A 117 1.66 -6.24 0.33
C PRO A 117 1.87 -5.70 -1.09
N ARG A 118 3.14 -5.52 -1.50
CA ARG A 118 3.54 -5.04 -2.82
C ARG A 118 3.52 -6.14 -3.88
N CYS A 119 3.68 -7.40 -3.46
CA CYS A 119 3.52 -8.54 -4.35
C CYS A 119 2.05 -8.94 -4.38
N VAL A 120 1.50 -9.07 -5.57
CA VAL A 120 0.09 -9.42 -5.81
C VAL A 120 -0.07 -10.80 -6.44
N LEU A 121 1.04 -11.51 -6.63
CA LEU A 121 1.09 -12.66 -7.49
C LEU A 121 0.24 -13.79 -6.91
N LYS A 122 0.45 -14.19 -5.65
CA LYS A 122 -0.33 -15.26 -5.00
C LYS A 122 -1.80 -14.87 -4.93
N ARG A 123 -2.13 -13.66 -4.48
CA ARG A 123 -3.51 -13.15 -4.42
C ARG A 123 -4.21 -13.26 -5.76
N SER A 124 -3.55 -12.84 -6.85
CA SER A 124 -4.12 -12.91 -8.19
C SER A 124 -4.43 -14.35 -8.63
N TYR A 125 -3.55 -15.32 -8.31
CA TYR A 125 -3.78 -16.72 -8.65
C TYR A 125 -4.83 -17.38 -7.76
N VAL A 126 -4.91 -17.02 -6.48
CA VAL A 126 -5.98 -17.49 -5.59
C VAL A 126 -7.35 -17.05 -6.10
N PHE A 127 -7.49 -15.79 -6.52
CA PHE A 127 -8.75 -15.28 -7.05
C PHE A 127 -9.11 -15.89 -8.41
N LYS A 128 -8.13 -16.09 -9.30
CA LYS A 128 -8.33 -16.82 -10.57
C LYS A 128 -8.73 -18.28 -10.34
N TRP A 129 -8.08 -18.96 -9.39
CA TRP A 129 -8.42 -20.31 -9.00
C TRP A 129 -9.86 -20.38 -8.50
N PHE A 130 -10.26 -19.45 -7.62
CA PHE A 130 -11.62 -19.43 -7.12
C PHE A 130 -12.64 -19.15 -8.22
N ALA A 131 -12.35 -18.26 -9.17
CA ALA A 131 -13.21 -18.03 -10.33
C ALA A 131 -13.42 -19.31 -11.16
N ALA A 132 -12.36 -20.09 -11.39
CA ALA A 132 -12.47 -21.38 -12.08
C ALA A 132 -13.34 -22.37 -11.29
N VAL A 133 -13.10 -22.48 -9.97
CA VAL A 133 -13.94 -23.31 -9.08
C VAL A 133 -15.41 -22.88 -9.13
N ALA A 134 -15.69 -21.58 -9.14
CA ALA A 134 -17.05 -21.06 -9.17
C ALA A 134 -17.80 -21.39 -10.48
N ILE A 135 -17.08 -21.51 -11.59
CA ILE A 135 -17.64 -21.95 -12.88
C ILE A 135 -18.00 -23.44 -12.81
N ASP A 136 -17.15 -24.26 -12.19
CA ASP A 136 -17.31 -25.72 -12.16
C ASP A 136 -18.35 -26.20 -11.12
N LEU A 137 -18.53 -25.49 -10.00
CA LEU A 137 -19.33 -25.95 -8.86
C LEU A 137 -20.85 -25.81 -9.01
N GLY A 138 -21.29 -24.85 -9.82
CA GLY A 138 -22.70 -24.45 -9.90
C GLY A 138 -23.19 -23.62 -8.69
N PRO A 139 -24.44 -23.11 -8.74
CA PRO A 139 -24.96 -22.11 -7.82
C PRO A 139 -25.14 -22.59 -6.36
N ASP A 140 -25.57 -23.85 -6.18
CA ASP A 140 -25.95 -24.37 -4.87
C ASP A 140 -24.72 -24.54 -3.97
N LEU A 141 -23.71 -25.30 -4.43
CA LEU A 141 -22.47 -25.53 -3.69
C LEU A 141 -21.63 -24.26 -3.55
N LEU A 142 -21.72 -23.34 -4.51
CA LEU A 142 -21.01 -22.07 -4.43
C LEU A 142 -21.57 -21.20 -3.29
N THR A 143 -22.89 -21.22 -3.07
CA THR A 143 -23.54 -20.49 -1.98
C THR A 143 -23.01 -20.92 -0.60
N ASP A 144 -22.64 -22.19 -0.46
CA ASP A 144 -22.09 -22.73 0.78
C ASP A 144 -20.66 -22.25 1.06
N ILE A 145 -19.83 -22.02 0.03
CA ILE A 145 -18.41 -21.66 0.22
C ILE A 145 -18.11 -20.17 0.00
N ILE A 146 -19.03 -19.42 -0.63
CA ILE A 146 -18.80 -18.01 -1.02
C ILE A 146 -18.45 -17.12 0.18
N HIS A 147 -19.02 -17.41 1.35
CA HIS A 147 -18.76 -16.64 2.58
C HIS A 147 -17.30 -16.69 3.04
N ILE A 148 -16.53 -17.72 2.65
CA ILE A 148 -15.11 -17.88 2.98
C ILE A 148 -14.26 -16.90 2.14
N VAL A 149 -14.65 -16.66 0.88
CA VAL A 149 -13.85 -15.89 -0.08
C VAL A 149 -14.22 -14.41 -0.14
N LEU A 150 -15.50 -14.08 0.10
CA LEU A 150 -15.99 -12.70 0.05
C LEU A 150 -15.20 -11.72 0.93
N PRO A 151 -14.77 -12.06 2.17
CA PRO A 151 -13.97 -11.16 2.98
C PRO A 151 -12.65 -10.76 2.32
N ALA A 152 -11.96 -11.72 1.68
CA ALA A 152 -10.69 -11.48 1.00
C ALA A 152 -10.87 -10.58 -0.24
N LEU A 153 -11.90 -10.85 -1.06
CA LEU A 153 -12.22 -10.03 -2.24
C LEU A 153 -12.66 -8.62 -1.83
N HIS A 154 -13.50 -8.50 -0.80
CA HIS A 154 -13.97 -7.20 -0.30
C HIS A 154 -12.82 -6.36 0.27
N ARG A 155 -11.86 -6.99 0.95
CA ARG A 155 -10.66 -6.31 1.45
C ARG A 155 -9.80 -5.77 0.30
N GLU A 156 -9.62 -6.55 -0.76
CA GLU A 156 -8.82 -6.11 -1.91
C GLU A 156 -9.52 -5.00 -2.72
N LEU A 157 -10.85 -5.05 -2.84
CA LEU A 157 -11.61 -4.01 -3.53
C LEU A 157 -11.51 -2.64 -2.84
N ASN A 158 -11.53 -2.66 -1.49
CA ASN A 158 -11.46 -1.47 -0.64
C ASN A 158 -10.04 -1.22 -0.12
N ASN A 159 -9.02 -1.64 -0.86
CA ASN A 159 -7.63 -1.48 -0.46
C ASN A 159 -7.25 0.02 -0.46
N THR A 160 -6.96 0.56 0.73
CA THR A 160 -6.59 1.97 1.00
C THR A 160 -5.09 2.23 0.92
N ARG A 161 -4.30 1.27 0.44
CA ARG A 161 -2.85 1.45 0.26
C ARG A 161 -2.52 2.61 -0.67
N ARG A 162 -1.37 3.25 -0.40
CA ARG A 162 -0.84 4.38 -1.20
C ARG A 162 -0.67 4.07 -2.69
N MET A 163 -0.35 2.83 -3.05
CA MET A 163 -0.20 2.38 -4.43
C MET A 163 -0.86 1.00 -4.61
N PRO A 164 -2.18 0.96 -4.82
CA PRO A 164 -2.89 -0.29 -5.08
C PRO A 164 -2.60 -0.75 -6.51
N ASP A 165 -2.51 -2.07 -6.73
CA ASP A 165 -2.34 -2.60 -8.09
C ASP A 165 -3.69 -2.53 -8.84
N PRO A 166 -3.79 -1.73 -9.91
CA PRO A 166 -5.03 -1.57 -10.66
C PRO A 166 -5.49 -2.88 -11.33
N LYS A 167 -4.56 -3.76 -11.71
CA LYS A 167 -4.88 -5.05 -12.34
C LYS A 167 -5.48 -6.01 -11.34
N LEU A 168 -4.96 -6.03 -10.10
CA LEU A 168 -5.52 -6.88 -9.04
C LEU A 168 -6.93 -6.40 -8.66
N LYS A 169 -7.17 -5.09 -8.60
CA LYS A 169 -8.50 -4.53 -8.35
C LYS A 169 -9.49 -4.87 -9.46
N ALA A 170 -9.08 -4.74 -10.72
CA ALA A 170 -9.90 -5.13 -11.87
C ALA A 170 -10.26 -6.63 -11.83
N LEU A 171 -9.27 -7.50 -11.59
CA LEU A 171 -9.48 -8.94 -11.42
C LEU A 171 -10.49 -9.23 -10.29
N THR A 172 -10.33 -8.57 -9.15
CA THR A 172 -11.23 -8.73 -8.00
C THR A 172 -12.67 -8.36 -8.38
N GLN A 173 -12.86 -7.26 -9.12
CA GLN A 173 -14.17 -6.83 -9.59
C GLN A 173 -14.79 -7.83 -10.60
N GLU A 174 -13.99 -8.35 -11.53
CA GLU A 174 -14.41 -9.37 -12.48
C GLU A 174 -14.87 -10.65 -11.77
N VAL A 175 -14.11 -11.09 -10.75
CA VAL A 175 -14.44 -12.26 -9.93
C VAL A 175 -15.74 -12.02 -9.17
N LEU A 176 -15.92 -10.85 -8.53
CA LEU A 176 -17.17 -10.53 -7.83
C LEU A 176 -18.38 -10.51 -8.77
N GLU A 177 -18.23 -9.97 -9.97
CA GLU A 177 -19.29 -9.96 -10.98
C GLU A 177 -19.61 -11.37 -11.49
N LEU A 178 -18.60 -12.22 -11.66
CA LEU A 178 -18.78 -13.63 -12.00
C LEU A 178 -19.56 -14.36 -10.90
N LEU A 179 -19.17 -14.19 -9.64
CA LEU A 179 -19.85 -14.81 -8.49
C LEU A 179 -21.31 -14.36 -8.40
N LYS A 180 -21.57 -13.07 -8.62
CA LYS A 180 -22.93 -12.52 -8.62
C LYS A 180 -23.79 -13.13 -9.72
N LYS A 181 -23.22 -13.36 -10.91
CA LYS A 181 -23.92 -14.02 -12.03
C LYS A 181 -24.21 -15.50 -11.76
N THR A 182 -23.30 -16.21 -11.08
CA THR A 182 -23.47 -17.64 -10.82
C THR A 182 -24.47 -17.92 -9.70
N VAL A 183 -24.37 -17.28 -8.53
CA VAL A 183 -25.30 -17.53 -7.40
C VAL A 183 -26.60 -16.72 -7.49
N GLY A 184 -26.63 -15.70 -8.35
CA GLY A 184 -27.75 -14.78 -8.50
C GLY A 184 -27.68 -13.58 -7.56
N THR A 185 -28.26 -12.47 -8.00
CA THR A 185 -28.15 -11.16 -7.33
C THR A 185 -28.63 -11.18 -5.89
N THR A 186 -29.76 -11.82 -5.59
CA THR A 186 -30.40 -11.77 -4.28
C THR A 186 -29.54 -12.44 -3.21
N VAL A 187 -29.10 -13.68 -3.47
CA VAL A 187 -28.27 -14.47 -2.57
C VAL A 187 -26.90 -13.82 -2.41
N PHE A 188 -26.31 -13.36 -3.51
CA PHE A 188 -25.03 -12.65 -3.48
C PHE A 188 -25.10 -11.41 -2.59
N SER A 189 -26.11 -10.56 -2.77
CA SER A 189 -26.28 -9.33 -1.99
C SER A 189 -26.40 -9.61 -0.49
N GLU A 190 -27.13 -10.66 -0.11
CA GLU A 190 -27.26 -11.07 1.30
C GLU A 190 -25.89 -11.48 1.89
N LYS A 191 -25.18 -12.40 1.23
CA LYS A 191 -23.86 -12.88 1.69
C LYS A 191 -22.81 -11.76 1.70
N PHE A 192 -22.85 -10.87 0.71
CA PHE A 192 -21.96 -9.72 0.63
C PHE A 192 -22.21 -8.73 1.77
N ALA A 193 -23.47 -8.39 2.05
CA ALA A 193 -23.83 -7.53 3.18
C ALA A 193 -23.43 -8.16 4.53
N GLN A 194 -23.58 -9.48 4.67
CA GLN A 194 -23.12 -10.21 5.85
C GLN A 194 -21.59 -10.07 6.03
N ALA A 195 -20.81 -10.28 4.97
CA ALA A 195 -19.35 -10.12 5.02
C ALA A 195 -18.93 -8.69 5.38
N GLN A 196 -19.63 -7.68 4.83
CA GLN A 196 -19.41 -6.28 5.18
C GLN A 196 -19.69 -6.00 6.65
N LYS A 197 -20.81 -6.50 7.17
CA LYS A 197 -21.20 -6.34 8.57
C LYS A 197 -20.16 -6.95 9.51
N VAL A 198 -19.74 -8.20 9.26
CA VAL A 198 -18.71 -8.89 10.06
C VAL A 198 -17.40 -8.10 10.06
N ARG A 199 -16.99 -7.55 8.91
CA ARG A 199 -15.79 -6.70 8.83
C ARG A 199 -15.92 -5.45 9.70
N MET A 200 -17.05 -4.74 9.62
CA MET A 200 -17.28 -3.53 10.40
C MET A 200 -17.35 -3.81 11.90
N GLU A 201 -17.98 -4.92 12.29
CA GLU A 201 -18.03 -5.38 13.68
C GLU A 201 -16.64 -5.75 14.22
N ARG A 202 -15.80 -6.41 13.41
CA ARG A 202 -14.41 -6.71 13.80
C ARG A 202 -13.62 -5.41 14.01
N ILE A 203 -13.77 -4.42 13.11
CA ILE A 203 -13.12 -3.11 13.25
C ILE A 203 -13.59 -2.38 14.51
N SER A 204 -14.91 -2.32 14.77
CA SER A 204 -15.45 -1.63 15.94
C SER A 204 -15.06 -2.32 17.25
N SER A 205 -15.09 -3.66 17.28
CA SER A 205 -14.65 -4.47 18.41
C SER A 205 -13.18 -4.24 18.73
N ARG A 206 -12.29 -4.17 17.73
CA ARG A 206 -10.88 -3.81 17.92
C ARG A 206 -10.72 -2.43 18.56
N LYS A 207 -11.43 -1.41 18.06
CA LYS A 207 -11.39 -0.05 18.63
C LYS A 207 -11.85 -0.03 20.08
N GLN A 208 -12.95 -0.74 20.38
CA GLN A 208 -13.48 -0.87 21.73
C GLN A 208 -12.48 -1.59 22.65
N ARG A 209 -11.87 -2.69 22.19
CA ARG A 209 -10.86 -3.44 22.93
C ARG A 209 -9.65 -2.58 23.27
N LYS A 210 -9.13 -1.81 22.30
CA LYS A 210 -8.00 -0.88 22.51
C LYS A 210 -8.34 0.22 23.52
N ALA A 211 -9.56 0.75 23.48
CA ALA A 211 -10.02 1.76 24.43
C ALA A 211 -10.15 1.21 25.86
N VAL A 212 -10.75 0.03 26.01
CA VAL A 212 -10.88 -0.65 27.32
C VAL A 212 -9.51 -1.04 27.88
N GLU A 213 -8.60 -1.53 27.03
CA GLU A 213 -7.23 -1.87 27.42
C GLU A 213 -6.47 -0.65 27.94
N ALA A 214 -6.62 0.52 27.32
CA ALA A 214 -5.95 1.73 27.78
C ALA A 214 -6.34 2.13 29.21
N VAL A 215 -7.58 1.85 29.62
CA VAL A 215 -8.09 2.14 30.97
C VAL A 215 -7.74 1.02 31.96
N THR A 216 -7.85 -0.25 31.53
CA THR A 216 -7.68 -1.42 32.42
C THR A 216 -6.22 -1.83 32.59
N ARG A 217 -5.37 -1.64 31.57
CA ARG A 217 -3.96 -2.06 31.50
C ARG A 217 -3.10 -0.95 30.88
N PRO A 218 -2.89 0.16 31.62
CA PRO A 218 -2.16 1.32 31.09
C PRO A 218 -0.69 1.03 30.76
N ASP A 219 -0.08 0.04 31.41
CA ASP A 219 1.31 -0.39 31.20
C ASP A 219 1.53 -0.96 29.79
N ILE A 220 0.58 -1.77 29.29
CA ILE A 220 0.66 -2.33 27.94
C ILE A 220 0.40 -1.26 26.89
N SER A 221 -0.60 -0.41 27.13
CA SER A 221 -0.89 0.73 26.26
C SER A 221 0.33 1.65 26.11
N TYR A 222 1.02 1.94 27.21
CA TYR A 222 2.26 2.72 27.21
C TYR A 222 3.39 2.03 26.43
N LYS A 223 3.64 0.73 26.66
CA LYS A 223 4.65 -0.04 25.90
C LYS A 223 4.36 -0.06 24.40
N ARG A 224 3.09 -0.19 24.00
CA ARG A 224 2.66 -0.11 22.60
C ARG A 224 2.97 1.26 22.00
N LYS A 225 2.65 2.34 22.72
CA LYS A 225 2.98 3.72 22.30
C LYS A 225 4.50 3.93 22.19
N GLN A 226 5.28 3.37 23.12
CA GLN A 226 6.73 3.44 23.08
C GLN A 226 7.31 2.72 21.84
N LYS A 227 6.83 1.50 21.52
CA LYS A 227 7.24 0.75 20.31
C LYS A 227 6.94 1.56 19.03
N GLN A 228 5.75 2.16 18.95
CA GLN A 228 5.34 3.03 17.85
C GLN A 228 6.29 4.22 17.67
N ASN A 229 6.61 4.92 18.76
CA ASN A 229 7.51 6.07 18.71
C ASN A 229 8.92 5.66 18.25
N ILE A 230 9.44 4.54 18.75
CA ILE A 230 10.74 3.99 18.31
C ILE A 230 10.71 3.66 16.81
N ALA A 231 9.65 3.01 16.32
CA ALA A 231 9.49 2.69 14.90
C ALA A 231 9.41 3.95 14.02
N LYS A 232 8.68 4.99 14.46
CA LYS A 232 8.60 6.29 13.77
C LYS A 232 9.97 6.94 13.65
N VAL A 233 10.73 6.98 14.73
CA VAL A 233 12.11 7.53 14.73
C VAL A 233 13.02 6.72 13.82
N ALA A 234 12.96 5.39 13.86
CA ALA A 234 13.75 4.53 12.98
C ALA A 234 13.40 4.72 11.49
N ALA A 235 12.12 4.88 11.16
CA ALA A 235 11.66 5.16 9.80
C ALA A 235 12.16 6.52 9.29
N LYS A 236 12.09 7.59 10.11
CA LYS A 236 12.68 8.90 9.78
C LYS A 236 14.19 8.77 9.51
N LYS A 237 14.93 8.08 10.37
CA LYS A 237 16.37 7.83 10.20
C LYS A 237 16.69 7.10 8.88
N ARG A 238 15.92 6.06 8.53
CA ARG A 238 16.07 5.33 7.26
C ARG A 238 15.80 6.23 6.04
N LYS A 239 14.83 7.15 6.12
CA LYS A 239 14.56 8.12 5.04
C LYS A 239 15.75 9.04 4.82
N VAL A 240 16.29 9.62 5.90
CA VAL A 240 17.46 10.50 5.85
C VAL A 240 18.68 9.76 5.29
N GLU A 241 18.94 8.53 5.76
CA GLU A 241 20.04 7.72 5.25
C GLU A 241 19.91 7.42 3.76
N LYS A 242 18.70 7.06 3.30
CA LYS A 242 18.43 6.83 1.87
C LYS A 242 18.72 8.08 1.05
N ILE A 243 18.22 9.24 1.46
CA ILE A 243 18.49 10.53 0.76
C ILE A 243 19.98 10.82 0.74
N ARG A 244 20.66 10.68 1.88
CA ARG A 244 22.12 10.88 1.99
C ARG A 244 22.89 9.97 1.02
N THR A 245 22.53 8.68 0.94
CA THR A 245 23.17 7.75 0.00
C THR A 245 22.90 8.11 -1.46
N MET A 246 21.69 8.60 -1.80
CA MET A 246 21.34 9.05 -3.15
C MET A 246 22.12 10.32 -3.54
N LYS A 247 22.22 11.32 -2.65
CA LYS A 247 23.05 12.52 -2.87
C LYS A 247 24.52 12.17 -3.14
N VAL A 248 25.09 11.23 -2.36
CA VAL A 248 26.48 10.76 -2.58
C VAL A 248 26.66 10.05 -3.93
N LEU A 249 25.65 9.32 -4.41
CA LEU A 249 25.71 8.67 -5.73
C LEU A 249 25.59 9.70 -6.86
N LYS A 250 24.69 10.69 -6.76
CA LYS A 250 24.53 11.77 -7.75
C LYS A 250 25.81 12.61 -7.88
N GLY A 251 26.41 13.00 -6.75
CA GLY A 251 27.68 13.76 -6.74
C GLY A 251 28.91 12.99 -7.22
N LYS A 252 28.87 11.64 -7.24
CA LYS A 252 29.93 10.82 -7.87
C LYS A 252 29.75 10.67 -9.38
N PHE A 253 28.51 10.81 -9.86
CA PHE A 253 28.20 10.73 -11.28
C PHE A 253 28.51 12.05 -11.99
N SER A 254 28.21 13.19 -11.35
CA SER A 254 28.53 14.53 -11.88
C SER A 254 30.04 14.79 -12.01
N ARG A 255 30.88 14.28 -11.10
CA ARG A 255 32.35 14.47 -11.15
C ARG A 255 33.09 13.57 -12.16
N LYS A 256 32.37 12.75 -12.93
CA LYS A 256 32.97 11.78 -13.88
C LYS A 256 32.52 12.01 -15.32
N SER A 257 31.78 13.09 -15.59
CA SER A 257 31.54 13.59 -16.94
C SER A 257 32.58 14.65 -17.30
#